data_AF-A0A4U0NCA0-F1
#
_entry.id   AF-A0A4U0NCA0-F1
#
_cell.length_a   1.000
_cell.length_b   1.000
_cell.length_c   1.000
_cell.angle_alpha   90.00
_cell.angle_beta   90.00
_cell.angle_gamma   90.00
#
_symmetry.space_group_name_H-M   'P 1'
#
loop_
_entity.id
_entity.type
_entity.pdbx_description
1 polymer ?
#
loop_
_entity_poly.entity_id
_entity_poly.type
_entity_poly.pdbx_seq_one_letter_code
_entity_poly.pdbx_strand_id
1 'polypeptide(L)'
;MWFASGLLAPVVAVFPVQTPASLPGGGSHGGGAVTGGDGGFGGSPDELLDPWVWGVVYTGFIVQALALGALFVRYARERRGHLRRGRVGTLPDSPTGAARRQSAAAVVVLAVLPAVTHLLWAAGGTAGPNPARSATQDLNSRLNDTGYVLFAALAAAGALMLGYGRGRRVPLLLPLAAAWTGSAALACWGGWMMLTGITADAGGPMPPSPLLSVTYAVQMIVGMLVAVAGAHFFAEREAARCG
;
A
#
# COMPACT_ATOMS: atom_id res chain seq x y z
N MET A 1 -2.21 -11.69 -8.55
CA MET A 1 -2.98 -10.42 -8.72
C MET A 1 -2.85 -9.51 -7.51
N TRP A 2 -3.16 -9.94 -6.27
CA TRP A 2 -3.02 -9.09 -5.08
C TRP A 2 -1.59 -8.58 -4.88
N PHE A 3 -0.58 -9.47 -4.91
CA PHE A 3 0.84 -9.07 -4.85
C PHE A 3 1.25 -8.07 -5.94
N ALA A 4 0.86 -8.35 -7.19
CA ALA A 4 1.17 -7.46 -8.32
C ALA A 4 0.53 -6.06 -8.13
N SER A 5 -0.75 -6.00 -7.74
CA SER A 5 -1.41 -4.70 -7.45
C SER A 5 -0.78 -3.97 -6.27
N GLY A 6 -0.29 -4.70 -5.26
CA GLY A 6 0.37 -4.09 -4.10
C GLY A 6 1.71 -3.47 -4.43
N LEU A 7 2.54 -4.17 -5.21
CA LEU A 7 3.84 -3.64 -5.64
C LEU A 7 3.68 -2.46 -6.60
N LEU A 8 2.67 -2.50 -7.47
CA LEU A 8 2.40 -1.43 -8.46
C LEU A 8 1.66 -0.22 -7.88
N ALA A 9 0.98 -0.35 -6.74
CA ALA A 9 0.14 0.72 -6.21
C ALA A 9 0.92 2.01 -5.90
N PRO A 10 2.08 1.99 -5.22
CA PRO A 10 2.88 3.21 -5.02
C PRO A 10 3.42 3.78 -6.32
N VAL A 11 3.83 2.92 -7.26
CA VAL A 11 4.28 3.36 -8.60
C VAL A 11 3.18 4.17 -9.28
N VAL A 12 1.94 3.66 -9.29
CA VAL A 12 0.83 4.32 -9.98
C VAL A 12 0.34 5.57 -9.22
N ALA A 13 0.40 5.57 -7.89
CA ALA A 13 -0.15 6.66 -7.07
C ALA A 13 0.82 7.81 -6.81
N VAL A 14 2.11 7.51 -6.64
CA VAL A 14 3.12 8.45 -6.15
C VAL A 14 3.98 9.00 -7.29
N PHE A 15 4.40 8.13 -8.24
CA PHE A 15 5.26 8.52 -9.37
C PHE A 15 4.70 9.68 -10.23
N PRO A 16 3.40 9.73 -10.57
CA PRO A 16 2.86 10.83 -11.39
C PRO A 16 2.86 12.19 -10.68
N VAL A 17 2.93 12.20 -9.34
CA VAL A 17 2.97 13.42 -8.54
C VAL A 17 4.41 13.90 -8.36
N GLN A 18 5.37 12.98 -8.28
CA GLN A 18 6.79 13.29 -8.17
C GLN A 18 7.37 13.88 -9.47
N THR A 19 6.92 13.39 -10.64
CA THR A 19 7.44 13.84 -11.95
C THR A 19 7.32 15.36 -12.21
N PRO A 20 6.18 16.05 -11.97
CA PRO A 20 6.10 17.51 -12.12
C PRO A 20 6.77 18.28 -10.97
N ALA A 21 6.87 17.69 -9.78
CA ALA A 21 7.50 18.33 -8.62
C ALA A 21 9.02 18.48 -8.76
N SER A 22 9.65 17.65 -9.60
CA SER A 22 11.08 17.71 -9.91
C SER A 22 11.45 18.75 -10.99
N LEU A 23 10.47 19.31 -11.70
CA LEU A 23 10.69 20.22 -12.84
C LEU A 23 11.32 21.58 -12.46
N PRO A 24 11.05 22.23 -11.31
CA PRO A 24 11.65 23.53 -11.00
C PRO A 24 13.07 23.46 -10.43
N GLY A 25 13.60 22.27 -10.09
CA GLY A 25 14.77 22.14 -9.21
C GLY A 25 16.05 21.57 -9.83
N GLY A 26 16.04 21.07 -11.07
CA GLY A 26 17.23 20.42 -11.66
C GLY A 26 17.76 19.23 -10.84
N GLY A 27 16.93 18.65 -9.97
CA GLY A 27 17.27 17.46 -9.21
C GLY A 27 17.34 16.25 -10.14
N SER A 28 18.33 15.40 -9.93
CA SER A 28 18.47 14.14 -10.66
C SER A 28 17.12 13.41 -10.67
N HIS A 29 16.75 12.81 -11.81
CA HIS A 29 15.62 11.88 -11.86
C HIS A 29 16.05 10.55 -11.19
N GLY A 30 16.58 10.64 -9.98
CA GLY A 30 17.16 9.53 -9.26
C GLY A 30 16.06 8.61 -8.76
N GLY A 31 16.33 7.32 -8.82
CA GLY A 31 15.41 6.20 -8.56
C GLY A 31 14.69 6.18 -7.20
N GLY A 32 14.65 7.26 -6.42
CA GLY A 32 13.86 7.41 -5.19
C GLY A 32 12.35 7.44 -5.39
N ALA A 33 11.87 7.44 -6.65
CA ALA A 33 10.45 7.61 -6.97
C ALA A 33 9.56 6.46 -6.45
N VAL A 34 10.14 5.29 -6.18
CA VAL A 34 9.38 4.13 -5.66
C VAL A 34 10.19 3.31 -4.65
N THR A 35 11.53 3.41 -4.62
CA THR A 35 12.34 2.72 -3.62
C THR A 35 12.30 3.49 -2.31
N GLY A 36 11.26 3.29 -1.50
CA GLY A 36 11.18 3.80 -0.12
C GLY A 36 12.21 3.20 0.85
N GLY A 37 13.32 2.68 0.33
CA GLY A 37 14.36 2.01 1.07
C GLY A 37 15.70 2.42 0.49
N ASP A 38 16.48 3.09 1.32
CA ASP A 38 17.92 3.28 1.18
C ASP A 38 18.68 1.94 1.39
N GLY A 39 18.04 0.83 1.02
CA GLY A 39 18.60 -0.52 1.04
C GLY A 39 19.53 -0.66 -0.14
N GLY A 40 20.80 -0.31 0.10
CA GLY A 40 21.85 -0.18 -0.89
C GLY A 40 21.96 -1.39 -1.84
N PHE A 41 21.75 -1.11 -3.12
CA PHE A 41 22.71 -1.56 -4.12
C PHE A 41 23.83 -0.49 -4.12
N GLY A 42 25.07 -0.91 -3.86
CA GLY A 42 26.22 -0.02 -3.70
C GLY A 42 26.63 0.68 -4.99
N GLY A 43 25.89 1.71 -5.36
CA GLY A 43 26.15 2.64 -6.45
C GLY A 43 25.04 3.69 -6.47
N SER A 44 25.37 4.96 -6.74
CA SER A 44 24.31 5.95 -6.89
C SER A 44 23.42 5.52 -8.07
N PRO A 45 22.08 5.47 -7.94
CA PRO A 45 21.19 5.11 -9.07
C PRO A 45 21.42 6.00 -10.30
N ASP A 46 21.95 7.19 -10.08
CA ASP A 46 22.32 8.21 -11.07
C ASP A 46 23.60 7.84 -11.84
N GLU A 47 24.47 6.96 -11.33
CA GLU A 47 25.65 6.45 -12.03
C GLU A 47 25.34 5.33 -13.02
N LEU A 48 24.20 4.64 -12.87
CA LEU A 48 23.88 3.43 -13.64
C LEU A 48 22.95 3.67 -14.83
N LEU A 49 22.09 4.70 -14.79
CA LEU A 49 21.09 4.98 -15.83
C LEU A 49 20.83 6.48 -15.99
N ASP A 50 20.66 6.92 -17.23
CA ASP A 50 20.25 8.29 -17.51
C ASP A 50 18.86 8.61 -16.94
N PRO A 51 18.62 9.85 -16.49
CA PRO A 51 17.36 10.33 -15.93
C PRO A 51 16.10 9.98 -16.74
N TRP A 52 16.19 9.98 -18.07
CA TRP A 52 15.05 9.70 -18.96
C TRP A 52 14.62 8.23 -18.94
N VAL A 53 15.54 7.31 -18.64
CA VAL A 53 15.27 5.85 -18.63
C VAL A 53 14.24 5.54 -17.55
N TRP A 54 14.37 6.15 -16.38
CA TRP A 54 13.41 6.01 -15.28
C TRP A 54 12.00 6.44 -15.70
N GLY A 55 11.89 7.57 -16.39
CA GLY A 55 10.61 8.05 -16.95
C GLY A 55 9.97 7.03 -17.88
N VAL A 56 10.73 6.47 -18.81
CA VAL A 56 10.23 5.49 -19.79
C VAL A 56 9.84 4.17 -19.11
N VAL A 57 10.71 3.62 -18.26
CA VAL A 57 10.52 2.31 -17.62
C VAL A 57 9.33 2.34 -16.65
N TYR A 58 9.23 3.34 -15.77
CA TYR A 58 8.12 3.44 -14.84
C TYR A 58 6.80 3.76 -15.53
N THR A 59 6.80 4.59 -16.58
CA THR A 59 5.60 4.79 -17.40
C THR A 59 5.15 3.50 -18.07
N GLY A 60 6.09 2.70 -18.60
CA GLY A 60 5.81 1.38 -19.16
C GLY A 60 5.18 0.43 -18.14
N PHE A 61 5.74 0.35 -16.94
CA PHE A 61 5.15 -0.45 -15.85
C PHE A 61 3.77 0.03 -15.44
N ILE A 62 3.53 1.34 -15.40
CA ILE A 62 2.20 1.92 -15.13
C ILE A 62 1.21 1.47 -16.20
N VAL A 63 1.55 1.58 -17.48
CA VAL A 63 0.67 1.16 -18.59
C VAL A 63 0.37 -0.35 -18.49
N GLN A 64 1.39 -1.18 -18.24
CA GLN A 64 1.21 -2.63 -18.07
C GLN A 64 0.32 -2.95 -16.86
N ALA A 65 0.53 -2.27 -15.74
CA ALA A 65 -0.28 -2.39 -14.53
C ALA A 65 -1.74 -2.06 -14.81
N LEU A 66 -2.00 -0.96 -15.50
CA LEU A 66 -3.34 -0.51 -15.88
C LEU A 66 -4.00 -1.50 -16.84
N ALA A 67 -3.27 -1.99 -17.84
CA ALA A 67 -3.78 -2.96 -18.81
C ALA A 67 -4.15 -4.29 -18.13
N LEU A 68 -3.25 -4.87 -17.34
CA LEU A 68 -3.49 -6.12 -16.61
C LEU A 68 -4.59 -5.96 -15.56
N GLY A 69 -4.61 -4.83 -14.85
CA GLY A 69 -5.66 -4.47 -13.90
C GLY A 69 -7.02 -4.39 -14.58
N ALA A 70 -7.12 -3.69 -15.71
CA ALA A 70 -8.36 -3.58 -16.49
C ALA A 70 -8.83 -4.95 -17.00
N LEU A 71 -7.92 -5.78 -17.53
CA LEU A 71 -8.22 -7.13 -17.98
C LEU A 71 -8.70 -8.03 -16.83
N PHE A 72 -8.03 -8.00 -15.68
CA PHE A 72 -8.45 -8.76 -14.50
C PHE A 72 -9.81 -8.30 -13.98
N VAL A 73 -10.07 -6.98 -13.96
CA VAL A 73 -11.38 -6.45 -13.60
C VAL A 73 -12.45 -6.94 -14.58
N ARG A 74 -12.19 -6.92 -15.89
CA ARG A 74 -13.09 -7.46 -16.92
C ARG A 74 -13.36 -8.95 -16.70
N TYR A 75 -12.30 -9.75 -16.59
CA TYR A 75 -12.38 -11.19 -16.36
C TYR A 75 -13.17 -11.54 -15.09
N ALA A 76 -12.87 -10.85 -13.99
CA ALA A 76 -13.57 -11.07 -12.74
C ALA A 76 -15.02 -10.55 -12.75
N ARG A 77 -15.33 -9.52 -13.56
CA ARG A 77 -16.71 -9.07 -13.80
C ARG A 77 -17.52 -10.08 -14.58
N GLU A 78 -16.94 -10.66 -15.62
CA GLU A 78 -17.58 -11.69 -16.46
C GLU A 78 -17.81 -12.98 -15.66
N ARG A 79 -16.81 -13.42 -14.89
CA ARG A 79 -16.88 -14.71 -14.18
C ARG A 79 -17.51 -14.65 -12.78
N ARG A 80 -17.33 -13.56 -12.04
CA ARG A 80 -17.79 -13.41 -10.64
C ARG A 80 -18.56 -12.11 -10.38
N GLY A 81 -19.15 -11.52 -11.42
CA GLY A 81 -19.90 -10.26 -11.31
C GLY A 81 -21.02 -10.29 -10.26
N HIS A 82 -21.61 -11.47 -10.00
CA HIS A 82 -22.63 -11.64 -8.98
C HIS A 82 -22.10 -11.48 -7.53
N LEU A 83 -20.83 -11.78 -7.27
CA LEU A 83 -20.20 -11.57 -5.94
C LEU A 83 -19.85 -10.11 -5.70
N ARG A 84 -19.83 -9.27 -6.73
CA ARG A 84 -19.48 -7.84 -6.59
C ARG A 84 -20.71 -6.94 -6.65
N ARG A 85 -21.86 -7.48 -7.04
CA ARG A 85 -23.15 -6.79 -7.09
C ARG A 85 -23.78 -6.73 -5.69
N GLY A 86 -24.42 -5.60 -5.41
CA GLY A 86 -25.05 -5.28 -4.13
C GLY A 86 -24.55 -3.96 -3.54
N ARG A 87 -25.25 -3.48 -2.51
CA ARG A 87 -24.82 -2.34 -1.71
C ARG A 87 -24.31 -2.83 -0.37
N VAL A 88 -23.42 -2.08 0.25
CA VAL A 88 -22.90 -2.38 1.60
C VAL A 88 -24.04 -2.56 2.61
N GLY A 89 -25.16 -1.85 2.44
CA GLY A 89 -26.32 -1.94 3.32
C GLY A 89 -27.32 -3.07 3.02
N THR A 90 -27.10 -3.88 1.99
CA THR A 90 -27.97 -5.01 1.63
C THR A 90 -27.32 -6.37 1.92
N LEU A 91 -26.23 -6.38 2.69
CA LEU A 91 -25.63 -7.64 3.12
C LEU A 91 -26.52 -8.28 4.19
N PRO A 92 -26.85 -9.57 4.05
CA PRO A 92 -27.54 -10.31 5.10
C PRO A 92 -26.67 -10.35 6.36
N ASP A 93 -27.32 -10.46 7.51
CA ASP A 93 -26.63 -10.68 8.78
C ASP A 93 -25.88 -12.02 8.71
N SER A 94 -24.55 -11.94 8.76
CA SER A 94 -23.69 -13.12 8.74
C SER A 94 -23.46 -13.59 10.18
N PRO A 95 -23.45 -14.91 10.45
CA PRO A 95 -23.01 -15.47 11.74
C PRO A 95 -21.61 -14.97 12.18
N THR A 96 -20.77 -14.55 11.23
CA THR A 96 -19.42 -14.01 11.49
C THR A 96 -19.38 -12.48 11.59
N GLY A 97 -20.52 -11.81 11.64
CA GLY A 97 -20.59 -10.34 11.68
C GLY A 97 -19.80 -9.72 12.85
N ALA A 98 -19.76 -10.39 14.01
CA ALA A 98 -18.95 -9.98 15.14
C ALA A 98 -17.45 -10.10 14.85
N ALA A 99 -17.00 -11.23 14.30
CA ALA A 99 -15.60 -11.45 13.89
C ALA A 99 -15.16 -10.42 12.83
N ARG A 100 -16.01 -10.13 11.85
CA ARG A 100 -15.74 -9.10 10.83
C ARG A 100 -15.55 -7.70 11.43
N ARG A 101 -16.36 -7.33 12.42
CA ARG A 101 -16.21 -6.04 13.15
C ARG A 101 -14.95 -6.01 14.00
N GLN A 102 -14.60 -7.12 14.66
CA GLN A 102 -13.36 -7.26 15.42
C GLN A 102 -12.14 -7.15 14.52
N SER A 103 -12.12 -7.84 13.38
CA SER A 103 -11.06 -7.70 12.38
C SER A 103 -10.95 -6.25 11.88
N ALA A 104 -12.08 -5.60 11.56
CA ALA A 104 -12.08 -4.20 11.15
C ALA A 104 -11.52 -3.27 12.24
N ALA A 105 -11.87 -3.47 13.50
CA ALA A 105 -11.32 -2.71 14.62
C ALA A 105 -9.82 -2.95 14.78
N ALA A 106 -9.37 -4.21 14.70
CA ALA A 106 -7.95 -4.56 14.77
C ALA A 106 -7.15 -3.92 13.63
N VAL A 107 -7.67 -3.92 12.39
CA VAL A 107 -7.06 -3.22 11.25
C VAL A 107 -6.88 -1.75 11.55
N VAL A 108 -7.93 -1.07 12.03
CA VAL A 108 -7.87 0.36 12.31
C VAL A 108 -6.85 0.66 13.40
N VAL A 109 -6.90 -0.07 14.51
CA VAL A 109 -5.98 0.11 15.64
C VAL A 109 -4.53 -0.12 15.22
N LEU A 110 -4.25 -1.23 14.53
CA LEU A 110 -2.90 -1.54 14.07
C LEU A 110 -2.41 -0.57 12.99
N ALA A 111 -3.30 -0.06 12.13
CA ALA A 111 -2.95 0.91 11.09
C ALA A 111 -2.63 2.30 11.64
N VAL A 112 -3.01 2.64 12.89
CA VAL A 112 -2.66 3.93 13.51
C VAL A 112 -1.15 4.10 13.57
N LEU A 113 -0.41 3.06 13.98
CA LEU A 113 1.04 3.14 14.12
C LEU A 113 1.73 3.55 12.80
N PRO A 114 1.60 2.79 11.69
CA PRO A 114 2.22 3.17 10.42
C PRO A 114 1.66 4.48 9.86
N ALA A 115 0.36 4.77 10.03
CA ALA A 115 -0.20 6.01 9.54
C ALA A 115 0.40 7.24 10.25
N VAL A 116 0.55 7.19 11.58
CA VAL A 116 1.11 8.29 12.37
C VAL A 116 2.61 8.44 12.13
N THR A 117 3.36 7.35 12.05
CA THR A 117 4.81 7.42 11.79
C THR A 117 5.10 7.98 10.39
N HIS A 118 4.43 7.48 9.36
CA HIS A 118 4.57 8.04 8.01
C HIS A 118 4.05 9.47 7.92
N LEU A 119 2.99 9.85 8.62
CA LEU A 119 2.52 11.24 8.64
C LEU A 119 3.55 12.17 9.30
N LEU A 120 4.18 11.72 10.39
CA LEU A 120 5.23 12.45 11.06
C LEU A 120 6.44 12.66 10.13
N TRP A 121 6.86 11.62 9.41
CA TRP A 121 7.96 11.73 8.44
C TRP A 121 7.59 12.57 7.22
N ALA A 122 6.37 12.45 6.70
CA ALA A 122 5.87 13.32 5.63
C ALA A 122 5.89 14.81 6.03
N ALA A 123 5.61 15.11 7.30
CA ALA A 123 5.71 16.47 7.87
C ALA A 123 7.16 16.95 8.09
N GLY A 124 8.17 16.09 7.92
CA GLY A 124 9.58 16.40 8.15
C GLY A 124 10.07 16.08 9.57
N GLY A 125 9.33 15.28 10.33
CA GLY A 125 9.77 14.82 11.65
C GLY A 125 10.94 13.84 11.54
N THR A 126 11.93 13.99 12.42
CA THR A 126 13.16 13.19 12.45
C THR A 126 13.15 12.10 13.55
N ALA A 127 12.01 11.89 14.21
CA ALA A 127 11.89 10.88 15.26
C ALA A 127 11.86 9.47 14.67
N GLY A 128 12.89 8.65 14.97
CA GLY A 128 12.99 7.26 14.51
C GLY A 128 14.04 7.00 13.44
N PRO A 129 14.10 7.80 12.35
CA PRO A 129 15.15 7.70 11.34
C PRO A 129 16.54 7.93 11.94
N ASN A 130 17.54 7.22 11.42
CA ASN A 130 18.94 7.53 11.71
C ASN A 130 19.26 8.94 11.18
N PRO A 131 20.14 9.73 11.85
CA PRO A 131 20.66 10.99 11.31
C PRO A 131 21.07 10.94 9.82
N ALA A 132 21.65 9.83 9.34
CA ALA A 132 21.98 9.65 7.92
C ALA A 132 20.74 9.73 7.01
N ARG A 133 19.62 9.13 7.41
CA ARG A 133 18.33 9.19 6.68
C ARG A 133 17.66 10.54 6.81
N SER A 134 17.81 11.20 7.96
CA SER A 134 17.26 12.54 8.18
C SER A 134 17.96 13.57 7.28
N ALA A 135 19.26 13.36 7.01
CA ALA A 135 20.05 14.21 6.12
C ALA A 135 19.68 14.05 4.63
N THR A 136 19.16 12.90 4.21
CA THR A 136 18.74 12.62 2.82
C THR A 136 17.27 12.88 2.57
N GLN A 137 16.52 13.39 3.56
CA GLN A 137 15.08 13.55 3.47
C GLN A 137 14.69 14.68 2.51
N ASP A 138 14.19 14.32 1.34
CA ASP A 138 13.78 15.22 0.27
C ASP A 138 12.25 15.25 0.06
N LEU A 139 11.79 16.00 -0.94
CA LEU A 139 10.37 16.07 -1.30
C LEU A 139 9.83 14.70 -1.74
N ASN A 140 10.63 13.90 -2.46
CA ASN A 140 10.21 12.57 -2.93
C ASN A 140 9.97 11.61 -1.76
N SER A 141 10.85 11.64 -0.76
CA SER A 141 10.72 10.88 0.48
C SER A 141 9.42 11.21 1.21
N ARG A 142 9.09 12.51 1.34
CA ARG A 142 7.84 12.97 1.97
C ARG A 142 6.59 12.56 1.18
N LEU A 143 6.64 12.61 -0.15
CA LEU A 143 5.56 12.15 -1.02
C LEU A 143 5.33 10.64 -0.90
N ASN A 144 6.41 9.87 -0.77
CA ASN A 144 6.34 8.43 -0.56
C ASN A 144 5.72 8.09 0.81
N ASP A 145 6.13 8.79 1.88
CA ASP A 145 5.51 8.66 3.20
C ASP A 145 4.00 9.02 3.17
N THR A 146 3.65 10.09 2.46
CA THR A 146 2.24 10.47 2.24
C THR A 146 1.45 9.36 1.52
N GLY A 147 2.09 8.67 0.56
CA GLY A 147 1.53 7.51 -0.11
C GLY A 147 1.19 6.37 0.86
N TYR A 148 2.08 6.05 1.82
CA TYR A 148 1.79 5.04 2.84
C TYR A 148 0.64 5.44 3.76
N VAL A 149 0.52 6.72 4.13
CA VAL A 149 -0.64 7.24 4.87
C VAL A 149 -1.94 7.02 4.07
N LEU A 150 -1.91 7.28 2.75
CA LEU A 150 -3.06 7.04 1.88
C LEU A 150 -3.44 5.56 1.82
N PHE A 151 -2.47 4.64 1.68
CA PHE A 151 -2.75 3.21 1.64
C PHE A 151 -3.29 2.68 2.99
N ALA A 152 -2.76 3.18 4.11
CA ALA A 152 -3.30 2.91 5.44
C ALA A 152 -4.75 3.40 5.58
N ALA A 153 -5.05 4.61 5.11
CA ALA A 153 -6.41 5.15 5.11
C ALA A 153 -7.36 4.32 4.24
N LEU A 154 -6.94 3.90 3.04
CA LEU A 154 -7.75 3.05 2.15
C LEU A 154 -8.05 1.69 2.77
N ALA A 155 -7.05 1.05 3.39
CA ALA A 155 -7.22 -0.23 4.09
C ALA A 155 -8.20 -0.09 5.28
N ALA A 156 -8.01 0.93 6.12
CA ALA A 156 -8.86 1.19 7.28
C ALA A 156 -10.29 1.55 6.89
N ALA A 157 -10.47 2.47 5.93
CA ALA A 157 -11.79 2.89 5.45
C ALA A 157 -12.54 1.71 4.80
N GLY A 158 -11.87 0.94 3.95
CA GLY A 158 -12.44 -0.27 3.34
C GLY A 158 -12.87 -1.30 4.39
N ALA A 159 -12.01 -1.58 5.38
CA ALA A 159 -12.31 -2.49 6.48
C ALA A 159 -13.48 -2.00 7.35
N LEU A 160 -13.56 -0.70 7.66
CA LEU A 160 -14.67 -0.12 8.43
C LEU A 160 -16.00 -0.16 7.68
N MET A 161 -16.00 0.20 6.39
CA MET A 161 -17.21 0.14 5.55
C MET A 161 -17.73 -1.28 5.43
N LEU A 162 -16.85 -2.26 5.21
CA LEU A 162 -17.22 -3.67 5.12
C LEU A 162 -17.63 -4.24 6.48
N GLY A 163 -16.89 -3.93 7.55
CA GLY A 163 -17.12 -4.44 8.91
C GLY A 163 -18.43 -3.97 9.51
N TYR A 164 -18.64 -2.66 9.51
CA TYR A 164 -19.76 -1.99 10.18
C TYR A 164 -20.92 -1.63 9.26
N GLY A 165 -20.83 -1.94 7.96
CA GLY A 165 -21.87 -1.57 7.00
C GLY A 165 -21.99 -0.06 6.77
N ARG A 166 -20.95 0.72 7.10
CA ARG A 166 -20.94 2.18 6.91
C ARG A 166 -20.97 2.50 5.41
N GLY A 167 -21.88 3.39 5.02
CA GLY A 167 -22.10 3.72 3.60
C GLY A 167 -23.11 2.82 2.91
N ARG A 168 -24.31 2.64 3.48
CA ARG A 168 -25.40 1.79 2.95
C ARG A 168 -25.75 2.01 1.47
N ARG A 169 -25.49 3.20 0.94
CA ARG A 169 -25.73 3.57 -0.48
C ARG A 169 -24.53 3.36 -1.40
N VAL A 170 -23.34 3.15 -0.83
CA VAL A 170 -22.08 3.01 -1.57
C VAL A 170 -22.06 1.65 -2.28
N PRO A 171 -21.65 1.61 -3.56
CA PRO A 171 -21.48 0.34 -4.26
C PRO A 171 -20.41 -0.48 -3.56
N LEU A 172 -20.68 -1.76 -3.30
CA LEU A 172 -19.77 -2.65 -2.57
C LEU A 172 -18.37 -2.74 -3.21
N LEU A 173 -18.27 -2.47 -4.50
CA LEU A 173 -17.01 -2.45 -5.24
C LEU A 173 -16.02 -1.41 -4.70
N LEU A 174 -16.49 -0.25 -4.24
CA LEU A 174 -15.62 0.83 -3.79
C LEU A 174 -14.86 0.49 -2.50
N PRO A 175 -15.51 0.10 -1.38
CA PRO A 175 -14.78 -0.29 -0.17
C PRO A 175 -13.95 -1.55 -0.38
N LEU A 176 -14.37 -2.43 -1.29
CA LEU A 176 -13.62 -3.64 -1.62
C LEU A 176 -12.35 -3.33 -2.43
N ALA A 177 -12.41 -2.40 -3.38
CA ALA A 177 -11.25 -1.91 -4.12
C ALA A 177 -10.30 -1.13 -3.20
N ALA A 178 -10.83 -0.31 -2.29
CA ALA A 178 -10.04 0.41 -1.30
C ALA A 178 -9.31 -0.55 -0.34
N ALA A 179 -10.03 -1.50 0.26
CA ALA A 179 -9.45 -2.52 1.13
C ALA A 179 -8.41 -3.37 0.39
N TRP A 180 -8.72 -3.79 -0.84
CA TRP A 180 -7.80 -4.57 -1.68
C TRP A 180 -6.50 -3.81 -1.96
N THR A 181 -6.61 -2.57 -2.44
CA THR A 181 -5.44 -1.78 -2.87
C THR A 181 -4.59 -1.37 -1.68
N GLY A 182 -5.21 -0.85 -0.62
CA GLY A 182 -4.51 -0.46 0.60
C GLY A 182 -3.80 -1.65 1.26
N SER A 183 -4.51 -2.78 1.42
CA SER A 183 -3.91 -3.98 2.02
C SER A 183 -2.76 -4.57 1.20
N ALA A 184 -2.91 -4.62 -0.12
CA ALA A 184 -1.89 -5.12 -1.01
C ALA A 184 -0.62 -4.26 -0.95
N ALA A 185 -0.78 -2.94 -1.01
CA ALA A 185 0.33 -1.99 -0.93
C ALA A 185 1.06 -2.12 0.41
N LEU A 186 0.30 -2.09 1.52
CA LEU A 186 0.85 -2.23 2.86
C LEU A 186 1.62 -3.55 3.03
N ALA A 187 1.02 -4.68 2.66
CA ALA A 187 1.65 -6.00 2.81
C ALA A 187 2.92 -6.15 1.98
N CYS A 188 2.86 -5.82 0.69
CA CYS A 188 3.97 -6.06 -0.23
C CYS A 188 5.14 -5.15 0.08
N TRP A 189 4.89 -3.86 0.30
CA TRP A 189 5.94 -2.90 0.59
C TRP A 189 6.48 -3.00 2.02
N GLY A 190 5.62 -3.27 3.01
CA GLY A 190 6.07 -3.54 4.37
C GLY A 190 6.93 -4.80 4.46
N GLY A 191 6.52 -5.87 3.76
CA GLY A 191 7.29 -7.11 3.67
C GLY A 191 8.62 -6.94 2.93
N TRP A 192 8.61 -6.24 1.79
CA TRP A 192 9.84 -5.91 1.05
C TRP A 192 10.82 -5.11 1.92
N MET A 193 10.34 -4.05 2.59
CA MET A 193 11.18 -3.21 3.44
C MET A 193 11.74 -3.95 4.66
N MET A 194 10.95 -4.85 5.24
CA MET A 194 11.44 -5.73 6.29
C MET A 194 12.52 -6.68 5.80
N LEU A 195 12.32 -7.28 4.62
CA LEU A 195 13.31 -8.16 4.01
C LEU A 195 14.63 -7.42 3.75
N THR A 196 14.56 -6.22 3.17
CA THR A 196 15.75 -5.39 2.92
C THR A 196 16.43 -4.96 4.22
N GLY A 197 15.67 -4.69 5.27
CA GLY A 197 16.20 -4.31 6.58
C GLY A 197 16.92 -5.46 7.29
N ILE A 198 16.49 -6.70 7.08
CA ILE A 198 17.16 -7.90 7.61
C ILE A 198 18.46 -8.18 6.85
N THR A 199 18.48 -7.94 5.54
CA THR A 199 19.68 -8.14 4.70
C THR A 199 20.66 -6.97 4.79
N ALA A 200 20.28 -5.85 5.40
CA ALA A 200 21.14 -4.69 5.56
C ALA A 200 22.25 -4.97 6.58
N ASP A 201 23.47 -4.58 6.24
CA ASP A 201 24.62 -4.70 7.14
C ASP A 201 24.46 -3.77 8.35
N ALA A 202 24.51 -4.34 9.56
CA ALA A 202 24.42 -3.59 10.81
C ALA A 202 25.61 -2.63 11.01
N GLY A 203 26.75 -2.88 10.35
CA GLY A 203 27.92 -1.99 10.32
C GLY A 203 27.91 -0.97 9.17
N GLY A 204 26.88 -0.97 8.32
CA GLY A 204 26.77 -0.08 7.18
C GLY A 204 26.52 1.39 7.55
N PRO A 205 26.65 2.32 6.59
CA PRO A 205 26.47 3.76 6.82
C PRO A 205 25.05 4.15 7.24
N MET A 206 24.06 3.27 7.05
CA MET A 206 22.66 3.51 7.39
C MET A 206 22.02 2.26 8.02
N PRO A 207 22.30 1.96 9.29
CA PRO A 207 21.75 0.80 9.98
C PRO A 207 20.22 0.91 10.14
N PRO A 208 19.49 -0.22 10.06
CA PRO A 208 18.04 -0.25 10.17
C PRO A 208 17.59 0.23 11.56
N SER A 209 16.71 1.23 11.60
CA SER A 209 16.21 1.76 12.88
C SER A 209 15.11 0.86 13.45
N PRO A 210 15.08 0.59 14.78
CA PRO A 210 14.07 -0.29 15.38
C PRO A 210 12.64 0.18 15.12
N LEU A 211 12.38 1.49 15.19
CA LEU A 211 11.07 2.06 14.92
C LEU A 211 10.65 1.86 13.47
N LEU A 212 11.59 1.94 12.53
CA LEU A 212 11.35 1.72 11.12
C LEU A 212 10.98 0.25 10.85
N SER A 213 11.74 -0.68 11.42
CA SER A 213 11.47 -2.11 11.30
C SER A 213 10.09 -2.46 11.88
N VAL A 214 9.77 -1.98 13.08
CA VAL A 214 8.45 -2.22 13.69
C VAL A 214 7.32 -1.64 12.83
N THR A 215 7.50 -0.44 12.29
CA THR A 215 6.52 0.20 11.39
C THR A 215 6.23 -0.70 10.18
N TYR A 216 7.28 -1.19 9.52
CA TYR A 216 7.15 -2.05 8.34
C TYR A 216 6.56 -3.43 8.66
N ALA A 217 6.90 -4.05 9.80
CA ALA A 217 6.25 -5.27 10.27
C ALA A 217 4.74 -5.05 10.47
N VAL A 218 4.36 -3.99 11.17
CA VAL A 218 2.96 -3.73 11.49
C VAL A 218 2.17 -3.45 10.21
N GLN A 219 2.74 -2.67 9.29
CA GLN A 219 2.17 -2.47 7.96
C GLN A 219 1.98 -3.80 7.21
N MET A 220 2.96 -4.71 7.24
CA MET A 220 2.84 -6.04 6.64
C MET A 220 1.68 -6.85 7.25
N ILE A 221 1.60 -6.87 8.58
CA ILE A 221 0.57 -7.59 9.34
C ILE A 221 -0.82 -7.03 9.03
N VAL A 222 -0.98 -5.71 9.01
CA VAL A 222 -2.24 -5.03 8.67
C VAL A 222 -2.72 -5.45 7.28
N GLY A 223 -1.83 -5.41 6.28
CA GLY A 223 -2.17 -5.81 4.92
C GLY A 223 -2.60 -7.27 4.83
N MET A 224 -1.88 -8.17 5.51
CA MET A 224 -2.22 -9.60 5.53
C MET A 224 -3.56 -9.87 6.24
N LEU A 225 -3.83 -9.19 7.35
CA LEU A 225 -5.07 -9.35 8.11
C LEU A 225 -6.30 -8.95 7.28
N VAL A 226 -6.21 -7.85 6.52
CA VAL A 226 -7.27 -7.42 5.59
C VAL A 226 -7.46 -8.43 4.46
N ALA A 227 -6.37 -9.00 3.92
CA ALA A 227 -6.46 -10.02 2.87
C ALA A 227 -7.18 -11.29 3.34
N VAL A 228 -6.83 -11.79 4.54
CA VAL A 228 -7.47 -12.96 5.16
C VAL A 228 -8.94 -12.68 5.45
N ALA A 229 -9.26 -11.54 6.07
CA ALA A 229 -10.65 -11.14 6.32
C ALA A 229 -11.47 -11.02 5.02
N GLY A 230 -10.86 -10.49 3.96
CA GLY A 230 -11.46 -10.44 2.63
C GLY A 230 -11.73 -11.83 2.03
N ALA A 231 -10.81 -12.78 2.20
CA ALA A 231 -10.98 -14.15 1.73
C ALA A 231 -12.14 -14.86 2.43
N HIS A 232 -12.24 -14.75 3.76
CA HIS A 232 -13.38 -15.27 4.52
C HIS A 232 -14.71 -14.65 4.08
N PHE A 233 -14.72 -13.34 3.87
CA PHE A 233 -15.90 -12.63 3.37
C PHE A 233 -16.38 -13.16 2.01
N PHE A 234 -15.45 -13.46 1.09
CA PHE A 234 -15.82 -14.07 -0.19
C PHE A 234 -16.30 -15.52 -0.04
N ALA A 235 -15.66 -16.31 0.82
CA ALA A 235 -16.03 -17.70 1.07
C ALA A 235 -17.47 -17.82 1.64
N GLU A 236 -17.81 -16.97 2.62
CA GLU A 236 -19.16 -16.94 3.18
C GLU A 236 -20.24 -16.58 2.16
N ARG A 237 -19.93 -15.64 1.26
CA ARG A 237 -20.88 -15.21 0.21
C ARG A 237 -21.09 -16.25 -0.88
N GLU A 238 -20.12 -17.13 -1.10
CA GLU A 238 -20.28 -18.30 -1.97
C GLU A 238 -21.10 -19.36 -1.25
N ALA A 239 -20.82 -19.65 0.03
CA ALA A 239 -21.54 -20.64 0.82
C ALA A 239 -23.03 -20.31 1.01
N ALA A 240 -23.36 -19.05 1.29
CA ALA A 240 -24.75 -18.57 1.44
C ALA A 240 -25.59 -18.64 0.15
N ARG A 241 -25.01 -19.07 -0.98
CA ARG A 241 -25.74 -19.31 -2.24
C ARG A 241 -26.01 -20.78 -2.52
N CYS A 242 -25.26 -21.69 -1.90
CA CYS A 242 -25.36 -23.13 -2.14
C CYS A 242 -26.29 -23.84 -1.13
N GLY A 243 -26.71 -23.14 -0.08
CA GLY A 243 -27.73 -23.59 0.88
C GLY A 243 -29.03 -22.85 0.67
#